data_AF-A0A531ALQ4-F1
#
_entry.id   AF-A0A531ALQ4-F1
#
_cell.length_a   1.000
_cell.length_b   1.000
_cell.length_c   1.000
_cell.angle_alpha   90.00
_cell.angle_beta   90.00
_cell.angle_gamma   90.00
#
_symmetry.space_group_name_H-M   'P 1'
#
loop_
_entity.id
_entity.type
_entity.pdbx_description
1 polymer ?
#
loop_
_entity_poly.entity_id
_entity_poly.type
_entity_poly.pdbx_seq_one_letter_code
_entity_poly.pdbx_strand_id
1 'polypeptide(L)'
;FGLGSLFALIDPAPVAMVGASAAAFDLIEPALREAIAQTAGGQHSGSISFDTEPNELPLIREGCAMRALSFVDQEIFAPSIQARAGSVGKNVA
;
A
#
# COMPACT_ATOMS: atom_id res chain seq x y z
N PHE A 1 1.39 6.87 20.59
CA PHE A 1 2.17 7.27 19.41
C PHE A 1 2.13 6.18 18.32
N GLY A 2 1.01 6.01 17.61
CA GLY A 2 0.82 4.85 16.72
C GLY A 2 1.83 4.77 15.57
N LEU A 3 1.95 5.83 14.77
CA LEU A 3 2.84 5.86 13.61
C LEU A 3 4.32 5.76 13.99
N GLY A 4 4.74 6.46 15.06
CA GLY A 4 6.12 6.38 15.55
C GLY A 4 6.49 5.00 16.12
N SER A 5 5.55 4.30 16.76
CA SER A 5 5.74 2.91 17.19
C SER A 5 5.82 1.94 16.00
N LEU A 6 5.06 2.18 14.93
CA LEU A 6 5.16 1.38 13.71
C LEU A 6 6.56 1.50 13.09
N PHE A 7 7.12 2.71 13.02
CA PHE A 7 8.49 2.94 12.54
C PHE A 7 9.60 2.40 13.45
N ALA A 8 9.28 1.86 14.63
CA ALA A 8 10.25 1.10 15.42
C ALA A 8 10.34 -0.38 14.97
N LEU A 9 9.30 -0.87 14.27
CA LEU A 9 9.20 -2.23 13.75
C LEU A 9 9.62 -2.32 12.28
N ILE A 10 9.37 -1.25 11.52
CA ILE A 10 9.73 -1.10 10.11
C ILE A 10 10.55 0.18 9.94
N ASP A 11 11.41 0.24 8.93
CA ASP A 11 12.09 1.49 8.61
C ASP A 11 11.07 2.59 8.25
N PRO A 12 11.33 3.86 8.62
CA PRO A 12 10.49 4.98 8.19
C PRO A 12 10.31 5.02 6.68
N ALA A 13 9.07 5.24 6.25
CA ALA A 13 8.68 5.31 4.84
C ALA A 13 7.80 6.55 4.59
N PRO A 14 7.67 7.00 3.33
CA PRO A 14 6.69 8.02 2.96
C PRO A 14 5.28 7.59 3.37
N VAL A 15 4.47 8.55 3.83
CA VAL A 15 3.10 8.32 4.30
C VAL A 15 2.13 9.17 3.49
N ALA A 16 1.14 8.53 2.87
CA ALA A 16 0.02 9.24 2.26
C ALA A 16 -1.18 9.26 3.22
N MET A 17 -1.68 10.45 3.52
CA MET A 17 -2.94 10.68 4.22
C MET A 17 -4.07 10.71 3.19
N VAL A 18 -4.97 9.74 3.24
CA VAL A 18 -6.01 9.56 2.23
C VAL A 18 -7.41 9.73 2.83
N GLY A 19 -8.30 10.37 2.09
CA GLY A 19 -9.69 10.59 2.45
C GLY A 19 -10.01 12.05 2.80
N ALA A 20 -11.29 12.37 2.94
CA ALA A 20 -11.76 13.76 3.13
C ALA A 20 -11.01 14.52 4.25
N SER A 21 -10.64 13.85 5.35
CA SER A 21 -9.90 14.46 6.46
C SER A 21 -8.46 14.88 6.12
N ALA A 22 -7.87 14.33 5.05
CA ALA A 22 -6.54 14.73 4.57
C ALA A 22 -6.51 16.20 4.12
N ALA A 23 -7.66 16.78 3.77
CA ALA A 23 -7.78 18.20 3.44
C ALA A 23 -7.49 19.14 4.64
N ALA A 24 -7.54 18.61 5.87
CA ALA A 24 -7.25 19.34 7.11
C ALA A 24 -5.95 18.86 7.77
N PHE A 25 -5.09 18.17 7.03
CA PHE A 25 -3.87 17.57 7.58
C PHE A 25 -2.89 18.63 8.11
N ASP A 26 -2.83 19.79 7.48
CA ASP A 26 -2.01 20.94 7.88
C ASP A 26 -2.28 21.37 9.34
N LEU A 27 -3.51 21.22 9.81
CA LEU A 27 -3.90 21.53 11.19
C LEU A 27 -3.29 20.56 12.22
N ILE A 28 -3.03 19.31 11.84
CA ILE A 28 -2.57 18.25 12.74
C ILE A 28 -1.11 17.85 12.53
N GLU A 29 -0.53 18.16 11.37
CA GLU A 29 0.82 17.74 10.99
C GLU A 29 1.88 18.16 12.02
N PRO A 30 1.91 19.41 12.54
CA PRO A 30 2.95 19.80 13.51
C PRO A 30 2.91 18.97 14.79
N ALA A 31 1.71 18.76 15.35
CA ALA A 31 1.51 17.97 16.56
C ALA A 31 1.79 16.48 16.31
N LEU A 32 1.44 15.98 15.12
CA LEU A 32 1.75 14.60 14.71
C LEU A 32 3.27 14.38 14.63
N ARG A 33 4.02 15.31 14.04
CA ARG A 33 5.48 15.23 13.95
C ARG A 33 6.14 15.26 15.33
N GLU A 34 5.68 16.14 16.22
CA GLU A 34 6.14 16.19 17.61
C GLU A 34 5.90 14.86 18.32
N ALA A 35 4.70 14.31 18.18
CA ALA A 35 4.33 13.01 18.72
C ALA A 35 5.21 11.86 18.18
N ILE A 36 5.55 11.87 16.89
CA ILE A 36 6.44 10.86 16.30
C ILE A 36 7.85 11.00 16.85
N ALA A 37 8.39 12.22 16.96
CA ALA A 37 9.74 12.47 17.47
C ALA A 37 9.98 11.92 18.90
N GLN A 38 8.91 11.77 19.69
CA GLN A 38 8.96 11.18 21.02
C GLN A 38 9.08 9.63 21.02
N THR A 39 9.17 8.99 19.86
CA THR A 39 9.26 7.53 19.73
C THR A 39 10.63 7.07 19.25
N ALA A 40 10.94 5.79 19.50
CA ALA A 40 12.16 5.15 19.00
C ALA A 40 12.23 5.16 17.45
N GLY A 41 11.10 4.94 16.77
CA GLY A 41 11.02 4.98 15.30
C GLY A 41 11.02 6.39 14.70
N GLY A 42 10.88 7.42 15.53
CA GLY A 42 10.78 8.82 15.10
C GLY A 42 12.04 9.65 15.29
N GLN A 43 13.18 9.05 15.67
CA GLN A 43 14.44 9.77 15.85
C GLN A 43 14.96 10.43 14.54
N HIS A 44 14.41 10.03 13.39
CA HIS A 44 14.62 10.65 12.08
C HIS A 44 13.34 11.30 11.51
N SER A 45 12.41 11.76 12.36
CA SER A 45 11.07 12.20 11.93
C SER A 45 11.05 13.31 10.89
N GLY A 46 12.11 14.12 10.81
CA GLY A 46 12.29 15.16 9.80
C GLY A 46 12.43 14.62 8.37
N SER A 47 12.78 13.34 8.18
CA SER A 47 12.87 12.71 6.86
C SER A 47 11.56 12.06 6.40
N ILE A 48 10.53 12.01 7.24
CA ILE A 48 9.22 11.45 6.85
C ILE A 48 8.51 12.47 5.96
N SER A 49 8.33 12.08 4.70
CA SER A 49 7.48 12.77 3.73
C SER A 49 6.03 12.38 3.99
N PHE A 50 5.15 13.40 4.04
CA PHE A 50 3.71 13.22 4.10
C PHE A 50 3.09 13.80 2.84
N ASP A 51 2.31 12.98 2.15
CA ASP A 51 1.46 13.40 1.03
C ASP A 51 -0.01 13.37 1.47
N THR A 52 -0.86 14.14 0.80
CA THR A 52 -2.30 14.16 1.07
C THR A 52 -3.08 13.88 -0.21
N GLU A 53 -4.08 13.01 -0.13
CA GLU A 53 -5.06 12.76 -1.20
C GLU A 53 -6.47 12.83 -0.62
N PRO A 54 -7.13 14.00 -0.70
CA PRO A 54 -8.47 14.19 -0.17
C PRO A 54 -9.56 13.39 -0.88
N ASN A 55 -9.35 13.03 -2.15
CA ASN A 55 -10.32 12.28 -2.95
C ASN A 55 -9.88 10.82 -3.09
N GLU A 56 -10.35 9.97 -2.17
CA GLU A 56 -9.97 8.56 -2.10
C GLU A 56 -10.63 7.68 -3.17
N LEU A 57 -11.75 8.11 -3.74
CA LEU A 57 -12.58 7.26 -4.61
C LEU A 57 -11.85 6.74 -5.86
N PRO A 58 -11.06 7.55 -6.59
CA PRO A 58 -10.24 7.05 -7.70
C PRO A 58 -9.27 5.96 -7.26
N LEU A 59 -8.53 6.16 -6.15
CA LEU A 59 -7.55 5.20 -5.63
C LEU A 59 -8.21 3.88 -5.22
N ILE A 60 -9.36 3.95 -4.56
CA ILE A 60 -10.12 2.76 -4.16
C ILE A 60 -10.54 1.96 -5.40
N ARG A 61 -11.10 2.64 -6.41
CA ARG A 61 -11.56 1.98 -7.64
C ARG A 61 -10.42 1.35 -8.40
N GLU A 62 -9.30 2.07 -8.53
CA GLU A 62 -8.10 1.56 -9.19
C GLU A 62 -7.53 0.35 -8.46
N GLY A 63 -7.38 0.43 -7.13
CA GLY A 63 -6.91 -0.70 -6.32
C GLY A 63 -7.82 -1.93 -6.41
N CYS A 64 -9.14 -1.72 -6.38
CA CYS A 64 -10.12 -2.79 -6.60
C CYS A 64 -9.97 -3.43 -7.99
N ALA A 65 -9.82 -2.62 -9.04
CA ALA A 65 -9.64 -3.11 -10.40
C ALA A 65 -8.32 -3.90 -10.54
N MET A 66 -7.20 -3.34 -10.06
CA MET A 66 -5.89 -4.00 -10.07
C MET A 66 -5.93 -5.35 -9.36
N ARG A 67 -6.58 -5.42 -8.19
CA ARG A 67 -6.71 -6.66 -7.43
C ARG A 67 -7.56 -7.70 -8.18
N ALA A 68 -8.70 -7.29 -8.72
CA ALA A 68 -9.60 -8.19 -9.43
C ALA A 68 -8.95 -8.75 -10.71
N LEU A 69 -8.30 -7.88 -11.50
CA LEU A 69 -7.62 -8.29 -12.73
C LEU A 69 -6.40 -9.17 -12.45
N SER A 70 -5.61 -8.85 -11.41
CA SER A 70 -4.49 -9.71 -10.99
C SER A 70 -4.95 -11.10 -10.56
N PHE A 71 -6.08 -11.17 -9.85
CA PHE A 71 -6.69 -12.46 -9.48
C PHE A 71 -7.11 -13.27 -10.70
N VAL A 72 -7.81 -12.64 -11.65
CA VAL A 72 -8.24 -13.31 -12.88
C VAL A 72 -7.03 -13.85 -13.66
N ASP A 73 -5.98 -13.07 -13.77
CA ASP A 73 -4.75 -13.48 -14.45
C ASP A 73 -4.08 -14.67 -13.75
N GLN A 74 -3.80 -14.55 -12.45
CA GLN A 74 -2.99 -15.52 -11.70
C GLN A 74 -3.75 -16.80 -11.34
N GLU A 75 -5.04 -16.72 -11.05
CA GLU A 75 -5.79 -17.85 -10.49
C GLU A 75 -6.70 -18.53 -11.52
N ILE A 76 -7.09 -17.84 -12.59
CA ILE A 76 -7.98 -18.40 -13.61
C ILE A 76 -7.20 -18.76 -14.87
N PHE A 77 -6.42 -17.83 -15.42
CA PHE A 77 -5.76 -18.02 -16.71
C PHE A 77 -4.38 -18.67 -16.59
N ALA A 78 -3.51 -18.25 -15.67
CA ALA A 78 -2.17 -18.85 -15.53
C ALA A 78 -2.18 -20.37 -15.23
N PRO A 79 -3.03 -20.90 -14.34
CA PRO A 79 -3.05 -22.34 -14.05
C PRO A 79 -3.64 -23.17 -15.21
N SER A 80 -4.61 -22.61 -15.94
CA SER A 80 -5.24 -23.29 -17.08
C SER A 80 -4.32 -23.39 -18.31
N ILE A 81 -3.39 -22.43 -18.48
CA ILE A 81 -2.32 -22.51 -19.49
C ILE A 81 -1.32 -23.64 -19.15
N GLN A 82 -0.92 -23.78 -17.89
CA GLN A 82 -0.01 -24.86 -17.46
C GLN A 82 -0.64 -26.25 -17.66
N ALA A 83 -1.93 -26.40 -17.35
CA ALA A 83 -2.66 -27.65 -17.58
C ALA A 83 -2.76 -28.03 -19.07
N ARG A 84 -2.93 -27.05 -19.98
CA ARG A 84 -2.92 -27.30 -21.43
C ARG A 84 -1.53 -27.60 -21.98
N ALA A 85 -0.48 -26.96 -21.48
CA ALA A 85 0.89 -27.26 -21.90
C ALA A 85 1.29 -28.71 -21.55
N GLY A 86 0.84 -29.22 -20.40
CA GLY A 86 1.08 -30.62 -19.98
C GLY A 86 0.32 -31.68 -20.78
N SER A 87 -0.78 -31.34 -21.46
CA SER A 87 -1.57 -32.30 -22.26
C SER A 87 -1.09 -32.42 -23.70
N VAL A 88 -0.48 -31.37 -24.27
CA VAL A 88 0.07 -31.39 -25.64
C VAL A 88 1.28 -32.33 -25.78
N GLY A 89 2.05 -32.54 -24.72
CA GLY A 89 3.24 -33.42 -24.74
C GLY A 89 2.96 -34.93 -24.56
N LYS A 90 1.70 -35.35 -24.38
CA LYS A 90 1.37 -36.73 -23.99
C LYS A 90 0.85 -37.64 -25.12
N ASN A 91 0.67 -37.11 -26.34
CA ASN A 91 0.16 -37.87 -27.49
C ASN A 91 1.22 -38.00 -28.61
N VAL A 92 2.37 -38.60 -28.29
CA VAL A 92 3.30 -39.13 -29.31
C VAL A 92 3.82 -40.48 -28.81
N ALA A 93 3.02 -41.53 -29.04
CA ALA A 93 3.39 -42.94 -28.92
C ALA A 93 2.55 -43.75 -29.90
#